data_AF-A0A086A398-F1
#
_entry.id   AF-A0A086A398-F1
#
_cell.length_a   1.000
_cell.length_b   1.000
_cell.length_c   1.000
_cell.angle_alpha   90.00
_cell.angle_beta   90.00
_cell.angle_gamma   90.00
#
_symmetry.space_group_name_H-M   'P 1'
#
loop_
_entity.id
_entity.type
_entity.pdbx_description
1 polymer ?
#
loop_
_entity_poly.entity_id
_entity_poly.type
_entity_poly.pdbx_seq_one_letter_code
_entity_poly.pdbx_strand_id
1 'polypeptide(L)'
;MERSYIDYNTLVYEKKLNEEYITYVEKLNTSEWQKKRSEIIERDNQMCVKCNARQSKYINGQSYINYTKEEEEEFIQKVKEGVKKLFEEMNLVAPIPDRIENPLHIDYQPIFLHVHHKYYIKNRLPWDYPSEALISLCKNCHQKIHDTENIPVYLNDLMQTELSLKKCNRCNGSGYIPQYHYYMDGICFECNGNEYEEFL
;
A
#
# COMPACT_ATOMS: atom_id res chain seq x y z
N MET A 1 -4.62 -2.61 18.86
CA MET A 1 -5.84 -1.77 18.81
C MET A 1 -6.21 -1.62 17.35
N GLU A 2 -7.41 -2.07 16.98
CA GLU A 2 -7.91 -1.92 15.61
C GLU A 2 -8.07 -0.43 15.33
N ARG A 3 -7.44 0.07 14.25
CA ARG A 3 -7.47 1.49 13.89
C ARG A 3 -8.91 1.79 13.47
N SER A 4 -9.66 2.51 14.29
CA SER A 4 -11.01 2.95 13.95
C SER A 4 -10.91 4.15 13.00
N TYR A 5 -11.55 4.03 11.83
CA TYR A 5 -11.62 5.10 10.84
C TYR A 5 -13.00 5.77 10.92
N ILE A 6 -13.04 7.10 10.92
CA ILE A 6 -14.29 7.85 10.84
C ILE A 6 -14.91 7.73 9.44
N ASP A 7 -16.22 7.88 9.33
CA ASP A 7 -16.88 8.01 8.03
C ASP A 7 -16.67 9.42 7.43
N TYR A 8 -16.84 9.53 6.12
CA TYR A 8 -16.59 10.77 5.39
C TYR A 8 -17.56 11.89 5.79
N ASN A 9 -18.81 11.57 6.14
CA ASN A 9 -19.76 12.61 6.55
C ASN A 9 -19.37 13.22 7.90
N THR A 10 -18.88 12.38 8.82
CA THR A 10 -18.30 12.84 10.10
C THR A 10 -17.08 13.74 9.84
N LEU A 11 -16.15 13.34 8.98
CA LEU A 11 -15.00 14.19 8.59
C LEU A 11 -15.45 15.54 8.03
N VAL A 12 -16.44 15.55 7.13
CA VAL A 12 -17.00 16.78 6.56
C VAL A 12 -17.60 17.68 7.63
N TYR A 13 -18.35 17.10 8.57
CA TYR A 13 -18.96 17.85 9.66
C TYR A 13 -17.92 18.50 10.57
N GLU A 14 -16.92 17.73 11.04
CA GLU A 14 -15.85 18.22 11.92
C GLU A 14 -15.02 19.33 11.26
N LYS A 15 -14.64 19.14 9.99
CA LYS A 15 -13.86 20.13 9.24
C LYS A 15 -14.62 21.42 9.00
N LYS A 16 -15.91 21.31 8.66
CA LYS A 16 -16.79 22.47 8.49
C LYS A 16 -16.96 23.27 9.79
N LEU A 17 -17.07 22.59 10.94
CA LEU A 17 -17.17 23.27 12.24
C LEU A 17 -15.91 24.09 12.57
N ASN A 18 -14.74 23.61 12.14
CA ASN A 18 -13.46 24.27 12.38
C ASN A 18 -13.02 25.22 11.26
N GLU A 19 -13.88 25.44 10.24
CA GLU A 19 -13.55 26.23 9.04
C GLU A 19 -12.30 25.73 8.28
N GLU A 20 -12.04 24.42 8.36
CA GLU A 20 -10.90 23.76 7.71
C GLU A 20 -11.30 23.11 6.39
N TYR A 21 -10.33 23.02 5.47
CA TYR A 21 -10.48 22.24 4.25
C TYR A 21 -10.12 20.76 4.47
N ILE A 22 -10.72 19.89 3.67
CA ILE A 22 -10.45 18.44 3.69
C ILE A 22 -9.36 18.12 2.68
N THR A 23 -8.20 17.70 3.15
CA THR A 23 -7.09 17.23 2.31
C THR A 23 -7.43 15.90 1.63
N TYR A 24 -6.74 15.58 0.54
CA TYR A 24 -6.92 14.28 -0.11
C TYR A 24 -6.55 13.11 0.82
N VAL A 25 -5.47 13.25 1.59
CA VAL A 25 -5.02 12.21 2.54
C VAL A 25 -6.04 11.95 3.63
N GLU A 26 -6.76 12.97 4.10
CA GLU A 26 -7.85 12.77 5.07
C GLU A 26 -9.01 11.97 4.46
N LYS A 27 -9.32 12.15 3.17
CA LYS A 27 -10.27 11.29 2.46
C LYS A 27 -9.77 9.84 2.42
N LEU A 28 -8.47 9.62 2.22
CA LEU A 28 -7.90 8.26 2.29
C LEU A 28 -7.91 7.67 3.71
N ASN A 29 -8.17 8.47 4.74
CA ASN A 29 -8.29 7.99 6.12
C ASN A 29 -9.74 7.76 6.55
N THR A 30 -10.72 7.79 5.64
CA THR A 30 -12.12 7.47 5.97
C THR A 30 -12.45 6.00 5.75
N SER A 31 -13.48 5.53 6.45
CA SER A 31 -13.96 4.14 6.39
C SER A 31 -14.31 3.70 4.96
N GLU A 32 -14.85 4.59 4.13
CA GLU A 32 -15.25 4.33 2.74
C GLU A 32 -14.03 4.00 1.87
N TRP A 33 -12.96 4.80 1.97
CA TRP A 33 -11.73 4.49 1.27
C TRP A 33 -11.10 3.20 1.79
N GLN A 34 -11.05 2.99 3.11
CA GLN A 34 -10.43 1.80 3.68
C GLN A 34 -11.17 0.53 3.26
N LYS A 35 -12.51 0.59 3.17
CA LYS A 35 -13.32 -0.48 2.59
C LYS A 35 -13.00 -0.70 1.12
N LYS A 36 -13.07 0.35 0.28
CA LYS A 36 -12.76 0.24 -1.16
C LYS A 36 -11.34 -0.28 -1.40
N ARG A 37 -10.37 0.21 -0.63
CA ARG A 37 -8.98 -0.22 -0.67
C ARG A 37 -8.85 -1.71 -0.40
N SER A 38 -9.54 -2.21 0.62
CA SER A 38 -9.54 -3.62 0.98
C SER A 38 -10.15 -4.47 -0.13
N GLU A 39 -11.29 -4.05 -0.70
CA GLU A 39 -11.93 -4.71 -1.85
C GLU A 39 -10.99 -4.84 -3.06
N ILE A 40 -10.24 -3.79 -3.40
CA ILE A 40 -9.31 -3.80 -4.54
C ILE A 40 -8.09 -4.68 -4.27
N ILE A 41 -7.53 -4.64 -3.05
CA ILE A 41 -6.40 -5.49 -2.65
C ILE A 41 -6.81 -6.96 -2.65
N GLU A 42 -7.99 -7.29 -2.14
CA GLU A 42 -8.52 -8.66 -2.15
C GLU A 42 -8.74 -9.16 -3.57
N ARG A 43 -9.37 -8.34 -4.44
CA ARG A 43 -9.54 -8.64 -5.87
C ARG A 43 -8.21 -8.94 -6.55
N ASP A 44 -7.16 -8.20 -6.21
CA ASP A 44 -5.82 -8.36 -6.78
C ASP A 44 -4.98 -9.42 -6.02
N ASN A 45 -5.63 -10.29 -5.25
CA ASN A 45 -5.03 -11.41 -4.51
C ASN A 45 -3.92 -11.00 -3.54
N GLN A 46 -4.01 -9.82 -2.94
CA GLN A 46 -2.99 -9.26 -2.05
C GLN A 46 -1.59 -9.21 -2.70
N MET A 47 -1.55 -9.01 -4.02
CA MET A 47 -0.32 -8.90 -4.80
C MET A 47 -0.30 -7.61 -5.61
N CYS A 48 0.90 -7.09 -5.84
CA CYS A 48 1.11 -6.04 -6.82
C CYS A 48 0.83 -6.57 -8.22
N VAL A 49 -0.07 -5.93 -8.96
CA VAL A 49 -0.45 -6.37 -10.31
C VAL A 49 0.67 -6.21 -11.36
N LYS A 50 1.76 -5.52 -11.02
CA LYS A 50 2.89 -5.26 -11.93
C LYS A 50 4.09 -6.18 -11.68
N CYS A 51 4.41 -6.48 -10.42
CA CYS A 51 5.61 -7.27 -10.07
C CYS A 51 5.31 -8.53 -9.25
N ASN A 52 4.03 -8.80 -8.95
CA ASN A 52 3.57 -9.91 -8.12
C ASN A 52 4.10 -9.92 -6.68
N ALA A 53 4.71 -8.82 -6.21
CA ALA A 53 5.11 -8.66 -4.82
C ALA A 53 3.89 -8.77 -3.90
N ARG A 54 3.92 -9.69 -2.94
CA ARG A 54 2.81 -9.97 -2.01
C ARG A 54 2.86 -9.06 -0.80
N GLN A 55 1.71 -8.63 -0.30
CA GLN A 55 1.61 -7.82 0.91
C GLN A 55 2.13 -8.57 2.15
N SER A 56 3.01 -7.92 2.91
CA SER A 56 3.54 -8.42 4.18
C SER A 56 2.46 -8.39 5.27
N LYS A 57 2.51 -9.36 6.18
CA LYS A 57 1.62 -9.43 7.36
C LYS A 57 2.12 -8.48 8.44
N TYR A 58 1.21 -7.77 9.11
CA TYR A 58 1.54 -6.88 10.22
C TYR A 58 0.90 -7.41 11.50
N ILE A 59 1.72 -7.79 12.47
CA ILE A 59 1.25 -8.30 13.77
C ILE A 59 2.04 -7.57 14.86
N ASN A 60 1.33 -6.94 15.80
CA ASN A 60 1.90 -6.23 16.96
C ASN A 60 3.02 -5.23 16.60
N GLY A 61 2.89 -4.52 15.48
CA GLY A 61 3.87 -3.52 15.04
C GLY A 61 5.10 -4.09 14.33
N GLN A 62 5.16 -5.41 14.13
CA GLN A 62 6.19 -6.07 13.33
C GLN A 62 5.61 -6.55 12.01
N SER A 63 6.41 -6.39 10.95
CA SER A 63 6.14 -6.92 9.62
C SER A 63 6.71 -8.31 9.46
N TYR A 64 5.98 -9.14 8.73
CA TYR A 64 6.28 -10.55 8.55
C TYR A 64 6.03 -10.98 7.12
N ILE A 65 6.89 -11.85 6.61
CA ILE A 65 6.71 -12.41 5.27
C ILE A 65 5.40 -13.22 5.25
N ASN A 66 4.60 -13.01 4.21
CA ASN A 66 3.29 -13.66 4.04
C ASN A 66 3.39 -14.86 3.09
N TYR A 67 3.94 -15.98 3.58
CA TYR A 67 4.03 -17.22 2.80
C TYR A 67 2.68 -17.91 2.62
N THR A 68 2.53 -18.65 1.51
CA THR A 68 1.52 -19.71 1.39
C THR A 68 1.92 -20.94 2.22
N LYS A 69 0.99 -21.88 2.40
CA LYS A 69 1.29 -23.14 3.11
C LYS A 69 2.39 -23.93 2.40
N GLU A 70 2.34 -23.97 1.08
CA GLU A 70 3.32 -24.67 0.26
C GLU A 70 4.71 -24.00 0.34
N GLU A 71 4.76 -22.66 0.29
CA GLU A 71 6.01 -21.90 0.47
C GLU A 71 6.57 -22.08 1.89
N GLU A 72 5.72 -22.16 2.90
CA GLU A 72 6.09 -22.43 4.29
C GLU A 72 6.68 -23.85 4.44
N GLU A 73 6.03 -24.87 3.87
CA GLU A 73 6.51 -26.25 3.87
C GLU A 73 7.87 -26.37 3.16
N GLU A 74 8.02 -25.74 1.98
CA GLU A 74 9.28 -25.72 1.23
C GLU A 74 10.40 -25.03 2.03
N PHE A 75 10.09 -23.93 2.69
CA PHE A 75 11.04 -23.22 3.55
C PHE A 75 11.49 -24.08 4.74
N ILE A 76 10.55 -24.68 5.47
CA ILE A 76 10.84 -25.57 6.61
C ILE A 76 11.75 -26.72 6.14
N GLN A 77 11.47 -27.29 4.97
CA GLN A 77 12.29 -28.37 4.40
C GLN A 77 13.73 -27.91 4.13
N LYS A 78 13.92 -26.74 3.50
CA LYS A 78 15.25 -26.16 3.26
C LYS A 78 16.02 -25.90 4.55
N VAL A 79 15.36 -25.42 5.60
CA VAL A 79 15.99 -25.21 6.91
C VAL A 79 16.42 -26.53 7.53
N LYS A 80 15.57 -27.56 7.51
CA LYS A 80 15.92 -28.91 8.01
C LYS A 80 17.14 -29.48 7.29
N GLU A 81 17.21 -29.32 5.98
CA GLU A 81 18.35 -29.75 5.17
C GLU A 81 19.63 -28.96 5.51
N GLY A 82 19.53 -27.64 5.69
CA GLY A 82 20.65 -26.80 6.10
C GLY A 82 21.19 -27.15 7.49
N VAL A 83 20.31 -27.40 8.47
CA VAL A 83 20.70 -27.85 9.82
C VAL A 83 21.35 -29.22 9.78
N LYS A 84 20.80 -30.15 8.99
CA LYS A 84 21.38 -31.49 8.80
C LYS A 84 22.81 -31.39 8.28
N LYS A 85 23.02 -30.58 7.24
CA LYS A 85 24.35 -30.35 6.66
C LYS A 85 25.31 -29.72 7.66
N LEU A 86 24.86 -28.74 8.44
CA LEU A 86 25.68 -28.14 9.50
C LEU A 86 26.10 -29.16 10.56
N PHE A 87 25.20 -30.05 10.98
CA PHE A 87 25.52 -31.10 11.94
C PHE A 87 26.53 -32.12 11.38
N GLU A 88 26.39 -32.50 10.11
CA GLU A 88 27.37 -33.34 9.41
C GLU A 88 28.75 -32.67 9.36
N GLU A 89 28.83 -31.39 9.00
CA GLU A 89 30.08 -30.62 8.96
C GLU A 89 30.73 -30.44 10.35
N MET A 90 29.91 -30.30 11.39
CA MET A 90 30.36 -30.18 12.78
C MET A 90 30.57 -31.55 13.47
N ASN A 91 30.32 -32.65 12.77
CA ASN A 91 30.40 -34.01 13.30
C ASN A 91 29.54 -34.23 14.56
N LEU A 92 28.38 -33.56 14.61
CA LEU A 92 27.41 -33.60 15.71
C LEU A 92 26.30 -34.60 15.40
N VAL A 93 26.01 -35.50 16.34
CA VAL A 93 24.84 -36.39 16.27
C VAL A 93 23.77 -35.86 17.22
N ALA A 94 22.92 -34.99 16.72
CA ALA A 94 21.77 -34.44 17.43
C ALA A 94 20.50 -34.58 16.59
N PRO A 95 19.33 -34.83 17.22
CA PRO A 95 18.07 -34.85 16.49
C PRO A 95 17.76 -33.45 15.93
N ILE A 96 17.29 -33.42 14.68
CA ILE A 96 16.78 -32.18 14.09
C ILE A 96 15.49 -31.81 14.83
N PRO A 97 15.30 -30.55 15.27
CA PRO A 97 14.07 -30.14 15.95
C PRO A 97 12.81 -30.47 15.12
N ASP A 98 11.86 -31.18 15.73
CA ASP A 98 10.58 -31.54 15.09
C ASP A 98 9.71 -30.31 14.84
N ARG A 99 9.75 -29.35 15.78
CA ARG A 99 9.19 -28.01 15.64
C ARG A 99 10.31 -27.04 15.29
N ILE A 100 10.33 -26.62 14.03
CA ILE A 100 10.87 -25.32 13.68
C ILE A 100 9.69 -24.38 13.92
N GLU A 101 9.69 -23.65 15.04
CA GLU A 101 8.74 -22.54 15.19
C GLU A 101 8.96 -21.66 13.97
N ASN A 102 7.95 -21.55 13.09
CA ASN A 102 7.99 -20.61 11.96
C ASN A 102 8.01 -19.23 12.60
N PRO A 103 9.19 -18.61 12.77
CA PRO A 103 9.28 -17.36 13.46
C PRO A 103 8.99 -16.40 12.35
N LEU A 104 7.70 -16.18 12.02
CA LEU A 104 7.19 -15.21 11.06
C LEU A 104 8.35 -14.28 10.69
N HIS A 105 9.02 -14.55 9.57
CA HIS A 105 10.35 -13.98 9.38
C HIS A 105 10.19 -12.48 9.35
N ILE A 106 10.82 -11.79 10.30
CA ILE A 106 10.73 -10.34 10.40
C ILE A 106 11.13 -9.80 9.04
N ASP A 107 10.17 -9.18 8.38
CA ASP A 107 10.37 -8.62 7.07
C ASP A 107 10.93 -7.21 7.24
N TYR A 108 12.26 -7.11 7.14
CA TYR A 108 12.97 -5.84 7.26
C TYR A 108 12.71 -4.88 6.09
N GLN A 109 12.07 -5.35 5.02
CA GLN A 109 11.74 -4.54 3.83
C GLN A 109 10.29 -4.80 3.40
N PRO A 110 9.33 -4.43 4.25
CA PRO A 110 8.01 -4.97 4.09
C PRO A 110 7.25 -4.33 2.94
N ILE A 111 6.46 -5.18 2.30
CA ILE A 111 5.67 -4.84 1.13
C ILE A 111 4.30 -4.38 1.63
N PHE A 112 4.06 -3.09 1.47
CA PHE A 112 2.72 -2.52 1.56
C PHE A 112 2.16 -2.30 0.16
N LEU A 113 0.91 -2.72 -0.03
CA LEU A 113 0.17 -2.43 -1.24
C LEU A 113 -0.60 -1.12 -1.08
N HIS A 114 -0.58 -0.32 -2.14
CA HIS A 114 -1.34 0.91 -2.30
C HIS A 114 -2.31 0.71 -3.46
N VAL A 115 -3.49 1.33 -3.36
CA VAL A 115 -4.43 1.36 -4.47
C VAL A 115 -4.16 2.60 -5.29
N HIS A 116 -3.93 2.41 -6.58
CA HIS A 116 -3.61 3.43 -7.55
C HIS A 116 -4.79 3.66 -8.49
N HIS A 117 -5.15 4.91 -8.71
CA HIS A 117 -6.12 5.32 -9.72
C HIS A 117 -5.47 5.40 -11.10
N LYS A 118 -6.06 4.73 -12.09
CA LYS A 118 -5.62 4.82 -13.51
C LYS A 118 -5.97 6.15 -14.16
N TYR A 119 -6.93 6.87 -13.60
CA TYR A 119 -7.36 8.20 -14.02
C TYR A 119 -8.09 8.87 -12.86
N TYR A 120 -8.16 10.20 -12.92
CA TYR A 120 -8.95 10.99 -11.99
C TYR A 120 -10.10 11.70 -12.70
N ILE A 121 -11.18 11.96 -11.98
CA ILE A 121 -12.29 12.82 -12.37
C ILE A 121 -12.40 13.94 -11.34
N LYS A 122 -12.48 15.19 -11.81
CA LYS A 122 -12.54 16.36 -10.93
C LYS A 122 -13.70 16.24 -9.93
N ASN A 123 -13.42 16.55 -8.66
CA ASN A 123 -14.36 16.51 -7.53
C ASN A 123 -14.95 15.12 -7.20
N ARG A 124 -14.44 14.03 -7.77
CA ARG A 124 -14.86 12.68 -7.41
C ARG A 124 -14.12 12.19 -6.17
N LEU A 125 -14.84 11.53 -5.26
CA LEU A 125 -14.25 10.93 -4.06
C LEU A 125 -13.40 9.70 -4.41
N PRO A 126 -12.33 9.40 -3.65
CA PRO A 126 -11.43 8.30 -3.96
C PRO A 126 -12.11 6.94 -4.14
N TRP A 127 -13.17 6.66 -3.37
CA TRP A 127 -13.90 5.38 -3.38
C TRP A 127 -15.02 5.28 -4.42
N ASP A 128 -15.43 6.40 -5.02
CA ASP A 128 -16.54 6.44 -6.00
C ASP A 128 -16.14 5.97 -7.41
N TYR A 129 -14.92 5.44 -7.55
CA TYR A 129 -14.44 4.92 -8.82
C TYR A 129 -14.87 3.45 -9.01
N PRO A 130 -15.18 3.06 -10.26
CA PRO A 130 -15.40 1.67 -10.57
C PRO A 130 -14.10 0.88 -10.35
N SER A 131 -14.21 -0.39 -9.98
CA SER A 131 -13.05 -1.15 -9.52
C SER A 131 -11.96 -1.27 -10.61
N GLU A 132 -12.34 -1.36 -11.88
CA GLU A 132 -11.44 -1.39 -13.04
C GLU A 132 -10.57 -0.13 -13.20
N ALA A 133 -10.97 1.00 -12.61
CA ALA A 133 -10.18 2.23 -12.56
C ALA A 133 -9.09 2.18 -11.50
N LEU A 134 -9.06 1.14 -10.66
CA LEU A 134 -8.17 1.01 -9.52
C LEU A 134 -7.32 -0.26 -9.63
N ILE A 135 -6.06 -0.20 -9.19
CA ILE A 135 -5.15 -1.35 -9.14
C ILE A 135 -4.29 -1.35 -7.89
N SER A 136 -3.94 -2.54 -7.41
CA SER A 136 -3.04 -2.74 -6.26
C SER A 136 -1.59 -2.76 -6.72
N LEU A 137 -0.77 -1.87 -6.16
CA LEU A 137 0.65 -1.72 -6.47
C LEU A 137 1.49 -1.69 -5.20
N CYS A 138 2.68 -2.30 -5.22
CA CYS A 138 3.66 -2.04 -4.16
C CYS A 138 4.21 -0.61 -4.29
N LYS A 139 4.79 -0.08 -3.21
CA LYS A 139 5.37 1.28 -3.18
C LYS A 139 6.28 1.60 -4.38
N ASN A 140 7.11 0.64 -4.80
CA ASN A 140 8.07 0.83 -5.89
C ASN A 140 7.38 0.90 -7.25
N CYS A 141 6.43 0.00 -7.51
CA CYS A 141 5.66 0.03 -8.76
C CYS A 141 4.72 1.23 -8.81
N HIS A 142 4.15 1.63 -7.67
CA HIS A 142 3.34 2.84 -7.56
C HIS A 142 4.14 4.07 -7.97
N GLN A 143 5.28 4.32 -7.32
CA GLN A 143 6.13 5.47 -7.64
C GLN A 143 6.61 5.42 -9.09
N LYS A 144 7.03 4.25 -9.59
CA LYS A 144 7.48 4.09 -10.97
C LYS A 144 6.42 4.53 -11.98
N ILE A 145 5.15 4.21 -11.76
CA ILE A 145 4.07 4.66 -12.66
C ILE A 145 3.99 6.18 -12.66
N HIS A 146 3.99 6.84 -11.50
CA HIS A 146 3.96 8.31 -11.45
C HIS A 146 5.21 8.96 -12.08
N ASP A 147 6.36 8.27 -12.01
CA ASP A 147 7.61 8.70 -12.62
C ASP A 147 7.64 8.56 -14.15
N THR A 148 7.02 7.50 -14.69
CA THR A 148 7.13 7.18 -16.12
C THR A 148 5.87 7.51 -16.93
N GLU A 149 4.73 7.64 -16.28
CA GLU A 149 3.42 7.78 -16.91
C GLU A 149 2.72 9.07 -16.44
N ASN A 150 1.89 9.64 -17.32
CA ASN A 150 0.95 10.68 -16.93
C ASN A 150 -0.39 10.04 -16.60
N ILE A 151 -0.92 10.30 -15.40
CA ILE A 151 -2.25 9.83 -15.03
C ILE A 151 -3.26 10.89 -15.45
N PRO A 152 -4.13 10.61 -16.43
CA PRO A 152 -5.02 11.62 -16.98
C PRO A 152 -6.07 12.04 -15.94
N VAL A 153 -6.37 13.33 -15.93
CA VAL A 153 -7.41 13.92 -15.08
C VAL A 153 -8.51 14.46 -15.98
N TYR A 154 -9.75 14.04 -15.77
CA TYR A 154 -10.89 14.44 -16.59
C TYR A 154 -11.82 15.39 -15.85
N LEU A 155 -12.50 16.27 -16.60
CA LEU A 155 -13.47 17.20 -16.03
C LEU A 155 -14.69 16.47 -15.42
N ASN A 156 -15.15 15.40 -16.06
CA ASN A 156 -16.34 14.65 -15.67
C ASN A 156 -16.29 13.21 -16.23
N ASP A 157 -17.34 12.45 -15.93
CA ASP A 157 -17.52 11.05 -16.35
C ASP A 157 -17.49 10.78 -17.85
N LEU A 158 -17.73 11.78 -18.69
CA LEU A 158 -17.69 11.59 -20.14
C LEU A 158 -16.25 11.39 -20.64
N MET A 159 -15.24 11.79 -19.84
CA MET A 159 -13.82 11.66 -20.17
C MET A 159 -13.45 12.30 -21.52
N GLN A 160 -14.22 13.32 -21.95
CA GLN A 160 -14.02 14.04 -23.21
C GLN A 160 -13.08 15.24 -23.08
N THR A 161 -12.90 15.74 -21.85
CA THR A 161 -12.06 16.90 -21.54
C THR A 161 -11.03 16.50 -20.50
N GLU A 162 -9.78 16.32 -20.95
CA GLU A 162 -8.63 16.15 -20.06
C GLU A 162 -8.17 17.52 -19.53
N LEU A 163 -7.87 17.57 -18.24
CA LEU A 163 -7.36 18.74 -17.52
C LEU A 163 -5.85 18.62 -17.41
N SER A 164 -5.15 19.66 -17.86
CA SER A 164 -3.70 19.78 -17.68
C SER A 164 -3.39 20.33 -16.29
N LEU A 165 -3.39 19.47 -15.28
CA LEU A 165 -3.01 19.82 -13.91
C LEU A 165 -1.51 19.73 -13.69
N LYS A 166 -0.96 20.60 -12.83
CA LYS A 166 0.45 20.55 -12.44
C LYS A 166 0.65 19.50 -11.35
N LYS A 167 1.43 18.47 -11.68
CA LYS A 167 1.94 17.52 -10.68
C LYS A 167 2.83 18.24 -9.69
N CYS A 168 2.79 17.84 -8.42
CA CYS A 168 3.73 18.31 -7.43
C CYS A 168 5.17 17.97 -7.84
N ASN A 169 6.06 18.96 -7.89
CA ASN A 169 7.45 18.78 -8.33
C ASN A 169 8.25 17.83 -7.43
N ARG A 170 7.87 17.70 -6.15
CA ARG A 170 8.61 16.92 -5.15
C ARG A 170 8.27 15.43 -5.14
N CYS A 171 6.98 15.08 -5.24
CA CYS A 171 6.54 13.67 -5.29
C CYS A 171 6.22 13.19 -6.71
N ASN A 172 6.26 14.10 -7.69
CA ASN A 172 5.88 13.83 -9.07
C ASN A 172 4.45 13.26 -9.20
N GLY A 173 3.55 13.74 -8.35
CA GLY A 173 2.16 13.30 -8.34
C GLY A 173 1.88 11.99 -7.62
N SER A 174 2.82 11.40 -6.88
CA SER A 174 2.52 10.20 -6.07
C SER A 174 1.93 10.50 -4.69
N GLY A 175 1.97 11.77 -4.25
CA GLY A 175 1.55 12.19 -2.92
C GLY A 175 2.45 11.67 -1.78
N TYR A 176 3.50 10.93 -2.10
CA TYR A 176 4.32 10.17 -1.17
C TYR A 176 5.82 10.31 -1.50
N ILE A 177 6.66 10.34 -0.47
CA ILE A 177 8.11 10.44 -0.58
C ILE A 177 8.74 9.25 0.15
N PRO A 178 9.29 8.26 -0.58
CA PRO A 178 9.82 7.02 0.01
C PRO A 178 10.86 7.25 1.11
N GLN A 179 11.69 8.30 0.98
CA GLN A 179 12.73 8.60 1.97
C GLN A 179 12.16 8.98 3.33
N TYR A 180 10.88 9.38 3.43
CA TYR A 180 10.24 9.79 4.68
C TYR A 180 9.19 8.80 5.17
N HIS A 181 9.18 7.54 4.69
CA HIS A 181 8.16 6.57 5.08
C HIS A 181 8.01 6.38 6.61
N TYR A 182 9.07 6.64 7.37
CA TYR A 182 9.11 6.53 8.84
C TYR A 182 8.49 7.74 9.57
N TYR A 183 8.13 8.81 8.85
CA TYR A 183 7.60 10.04 9.41
C TYR A 183 6.35 10.47 8.63
N MET A 184 5.21 10.57 9.34
CA MET A 184 3.90 10.88 8.75
C MET A 184 3.54 9.93 7.58
N ASP A 185 3.90 8.65 7.70
CA ASP A 185 3.70 7.60 6.68
C ASP A 185 4.23 7.99 5.28
N GLY A 186 5.25 8.86 5.22
CA GLY A 186 5.88 9.31 3.97
C GLY A 186 5.05 10.25 3.13
N ILE A 187 4.03 10.93 3.69
CA ILE A 187 3.28 11.96 2.98
C ILE A 187 4.22 13.01 2.37
N CYS A 188 3.94 13.45 1.14
CA CYS A 188 4.66 14.57 0.54
C CYS A 188 4.24 15.88 1.23
N PHE A 189 5.14 16.48 2.01
CA PHE A 189 4.90 17.74 2.73
C PHE A 189 4.70 18.97 1.85
N GLU A 190 5.02 18.88 0.56
CA GLU A 190 4.83 20.00 -0.36
C GLU A 190 3.39 20.06 -0.89
N CYS A 191 2.82 18.90 -1.23
CA CYS A 191 1.43 18.82 -1.69
C CYS A 191 0.45 18.30 -0.63
N ASN A 192 0.91 18.02 0.60
CA ASN A 192 0.14 17.33 1.63
C ASN A 192 -0.56 16.05 1.13
N GLY A 193 0.14 15.31 0.26
CA GLY A 193 -0.37 14.10 -0.38
C GLY A 193 -1.48 14.30 -1.42
N ASN A 194 -1.77 15.53 -1.84
CA ASN A 194 -2.79 15.82 -2.85
C ASN A 194 -2.39 15.47 -4.30
N GLU A 195 -1.15 15.04 -4.55
CA GLU A 195 -0.61 14.66 -5.86
C GLU A 195 -0.47 15.83 -6.86
N TYR A 196 -1.52 16.62 -7.05
CA TYR A 196 -1.61 17.77 -7.94
C TYR A 196 -1.79 19.07 -7.15
N GLU A 197 -1.22 20.17 -7.66
CA GLU A 197 -1.30 21.50 -7.02
C GLU A 197 -2.75 22.00 -6.93
N GLU A 198 -3.58 21.63 -7.90
CA GLU A 198 -4.97 22.09 -8.03
C GLU A 198 -5.99 21.27 -7.22
N PHE A 199 -5.51 20.29 -6.44
CA PHE A 199 -6.33 19.56 -5.45
C PHE A 199 -6.16 20.11 -4.02
N LEU A 200 -5.47 21.25 -3.86
CA LEU A 200 -5.37 22.06 -2.63
C LEU A 200 -6.65 22.91 -2.38
#